data_AF-A0A971USX8-F1
#
_entry.id   AF-A0A971USX8-F1
#
_cell.length_a   1.000
_cell.length_b   1.000
_cell.length_c   1.000
_cell.angle_alpha   90.00
_cell.angle_beta   90.00
_cell.angle_gamma   90.00
#
_symmetry.space_group_name_H-M   'P 1'
#
loop_
_entity.id
_entity.type
_entity.pdbx_description
1 polymer ?
#
loop_
_entity_poly.entity_id
_entity_poly.type
_entity_poly.pdbx_seq_one_letter_code
_entity_poly.pdbx_strand_id
1 'polypeptide(L)'
;NSAIVNIFFPCQILHAMDILPQFTEGLACFLNGAGCEQAFIEYAEDFGIPQTYCSYHKVLLGAILSNVIPPPKFVATTSLACDANSTTFRTIADHYKVPYYMVDVPNSYTEDAITYVAGQLRELVAIIEDLVGRKMEEDRLRQTINASNSSIRKYKEHLNMLPNKYISSTLTMEMFKIFPSHILLGTDEADKYFQLLLEDTKSARKSKGEKRILWVHTMPFWQESIKSMLNFNEGCQLLPCDINFDCLVEMDENKPYESMAKRLLLNIANGVGENRARALIKMAKKLKADGVVYFCHWGCKHTLGNVHLVSELLKEEGFPVLILDGDGCDRKNVNDGQMATKLQAFLEMLGVDNI
;
A
#
# COMPACT_ATOMS: atom_id res chain seq x y z
N ASN A 1 19.58 5.63 -12.78
CA ASN A 1 19.66 5.81 -11.31
C ASN A 1 18.41 5.22 -10.69
N SER A 2 18.52 4.15 -9.91
CA SER A 2 17.37 3.54 -9.22
C SER A 2 17.69 3.30 -7.75
N ALA A 3 16.64 3.22 -6.93
CA ALA A 3 16.70 2.80 -5.55
C ALA A 3 15.62 1.76 -5.27
N ILE A 4 15.91 0.79 -4.40
CA ILE A 4 14.89 -0.14 -3.90
C ILE A 4 14.40 0.39 -2.55
N VAL A 5 13.09 0.65 -2.44
CA VAL A 5 12.42 1.23 -1.28
C VAL A 5 11.18 0.44 -0.84
N ASN A 6 10.73 0.61 0.39
CA ASN A 6 9.46 0.03 0.82
C ASN A 6 8.27 0.92 0.39
N ILE A 7 7.06 0.36 0.47
CA ILE A 7 5.82 1.05 0.11
C ILE A 7 5.62 2.41 0.79
N PHE A 8 6.08 2.57 2.04
CA PHE A 8 5.86 3.80 2.81
C PHE A 8 7.00 4.81 2.70
N PHE A 9 8.01 4.56 1.86
CA PHE A 9 9.14 5.46 1.73
C PHE A 9 8.73 6.79 1.07
N PRO A 10 9.14 7.95 1.61
CA PRO A 10 8.77 9.26 1.04
C PRO A 10 9.54 9.52 -0.26
N CYS A 11 8.96 9.09 -1.39
CA CYS A 11 9.61 9.11 -2.70
C CYS A 11 9.75 10.52 -3.32
N GLN A 12 9.20 11.58 -2.71
CA GLN A 12 9.37 12.96 -3.16
C GLN A 12 10.86 13.33 -3.32
N ILE A 13 11.71 12.87 -2.38
CA ILE A 13 13.17 13.04 -2.44
C ILE A 13 13.76 12.36 -3.69
N LEU A 14 13.30 11.15 -4.01
CA LEU A 14 13.80 10.38 -5.14
C LEU A 14 13.40 11.01 -6.47
N HIS A 15 12.15 11.44 -6.58
CA HIS A 15 11.61 12.12 -7.76
C HIS A 15 12.33 13.45 -8.01
N ALA A 16 12.56 14.24 -6.96
CA ALA A 16 13.28 15.51 -7.05
C ALA A 16 14.74 15.35 -7.51
N MET A 17 15.31 14.16 -7.32
CA MET A 17 16.67 13.80 -7.72
C MET A 17 16.72 12.78 -8.86
N ASP A 18 15.68 12.69 -9.70
CA ASP A 18 15.56 11.76 -10.84
C ASP A 18 16.07 10.32 -10.55
N ILE A 19 15.75 9.81 -9.37
CA ILE A 19 16.02 8.42 -8.96
C ILE A 19 14.73 7.64 -9.11
N LEU A 20 14.77 6.57 -9.90
CA LEU A 20 13.63 5.70 -10.13
C LEU A 20 13.41 4.79 -8.91
N PRO A 21 12.31 4.92 -8.17
CA PRO A 21 12.01 4.02 -7.06
C PRO A 21 11.49 2.68 -7.59
N GLN A 22 12.00 1.60 -7.03
CA GLN A 22 11.44 0.25 -7.13
C GLN A 22 10.99 -0.17 -5.73
N PHE A 23 9.92 -0.94 -5.61
CA PHE A 23 9.44 -1.38 -4.30
C PHE A 23 8.94 -2.82 -4.28
N THR A 24 8.96 -3.40 -3.08
CA THR A 24 8.71 -4.82 -2.83
C THR A 24 7.36 -5.25 -3.35
N GLU A 25 6.30 -4.59 -2.87
CA GLU A 25 4.92 -4.98 -3.10
C GLU A 25 4.57 -4.83 -4.59
N GLY A 26 5.05 -3.77 -5.24
CA GLY A 26 4.80 -3.51 -6.66
C GLY A 26 5.47 -4.54 -7.58
N LEU A 27 6.76 -4.83 -7.36
CA LEU A 27 7.47 -5.83 -8.15
C LEU A 27 6.87 -7.23 -7.96
N ALA A 28 6.59 -7.60 -6.71
CA ALA A 28 5.96 -8.89 -6.42
C ALA A 28 4.55 -9.00 -7.01
N CYS A 29 3.75 -7.93 -6.98
CA CYS A 29 2.46 -7.90 -7.69
C CYS A 29 2.63 -8.08 -9.20
N PHE A 30 3.62 -7.43 -9.82
CA PHE A 30 3.90 -7.57 -11.24
C PHE A 30 4.29 -9.01 -11.61
N LEU A 31 5.20 -9.63 -10.87
CA LEU A 31 5.64 -11.01 -11.11
C LEU A 31 4.51 -12.02 -10.87
N ASN A 32 3.68 -11.79 -9.85
CA ASN A 32 2.48 -12.59 -9.61
C ASN A 32 1.45 -12.43 -10.75
N GLY A 33 1.21 -11.22 -11.23
CA GLY A 33 0.34 -10.96 -12.38
C GLY A 33 0.83 -11.64 -13.66
N ALA A 34 2.15 -11.77 -13.83
CA ALA A 34 2.78 -12.52 -14.92
C ALA A 34 2.78 -14.04 -14.71
N GLY A 35 2.39 -14.54 -13.53
CA GLY A 35 2.35 -15.98 -13.22
C GLY A 35 3.72 -16.63 -13.03
N CYS A 36 4.74 -15.85 -12.64
CA CYS A 36 6.12 -16.32 -12.50
C CYS A 36 6.67 -16.25 -11.07
N GLU A 37 5.85 -15.81 -10.11
CA GLU A 37 6.24 -15.63 -8.71
C GLU A 37 6.74 -16.91 -8.06
N GLN A 38 6.23 -18.08 -8.46
CA GLN A 38 6.57 -19.35 -7.86
C GLN A 38 8.06 -19.69 -8.00
N ALA A 39 8.65 -19.41 -9.17
CA ALA A 39 10.07 -19.65 -9.42
C ALA A 39 10.95 -18.81 -8.47
N PHE A 40 10.53 -17.59 -8.17
CA PHE A 40 11.26 -16.71 -7.26
C PHE A 40 11.03 -17.08 -5.79
N ILE A 41 9.82 -17.50 -5.42
CA ILE A 41 9.55 -18.01 -4.06
C ILE A 41 10.43 -19.23 -3.77
N GLU A 42 10.46 -20.20 -4.69
CA GLU A 42 11.28 -21.41 -4.55
C GLU A 42 12.78 -21.07 -4.47
N TYR A 43 13.26 -20.17 -5.33
CA TYR A 43 14.64 -19.72 -5.28
C TYR A 43 15.00 -19.08 -3.92
N ALA A 44 14.11 -18.24 -3.37
CA ALA A 44 14.34 -17.60 -2.08
C ALA A 44 14.38 -18.64 -0.93
N GLU A 45 13.48 -19.64 -0.98
CA GLU A 45 13.43 -20.71 0.01
C GLU A 45 14.66 -21.62 -0.04
N ASP A 46 15.11 -21.98 -1.24
CA ASP A 46 16.35 -22.75 -1.46
C ASP A 46 17.60 -21.98 -1.00
N PHE A 47 17.56 -20.65 -1.09
CA PHE A 47 18.60 -19.76 -0.56
C PHE A 47 18.58 -19.65 0.98
N GLY A 48 17.53 -20.17 1.64
CA GLY A 48 17.39 -20.20 3.10
C GLY A 48 16.43 -19.16 3.68
N ILE A 49 15.64 -18.46 2.86
CA ILE A 49 14.55 -17.61 3.35
C ILE A 49 13.42 -18.50 3.88
N PRO A 50 12.93 -18.29 5.12
CA PRO A 50 11.89 -19.16 5.68
C PRO A 50 10.58 -19.16 4.89
N GLN A 51 9.93 -20.32 4.78
CA GLN A 51 8.61 -20.46 4.12
C GLN A 51 7.52 -19.58 4.75
N THR A 52 7.65 -19.32 6.06
CA THR A 52 6.73 -18.47 6.84
C THR A 52 6.92 -16.97 6.59
N TYR A 53 7.97 -16.60 5.85
CA TYR A 53 8.23 -15.22 5.47
C TYR A 53 7.20 -14.70 4.47
N CYS A 54 6.98 -13.40 4.47
CA CYS A 54 5.96 -12.79 3.62
C CYS A 54 6.22 -13.08 2.15
N SER A 55 5.20 -13.56 1.43
CA SER A 55 5.35 -13.97 0.02
C SER A 55 5.75 -12.80 -0.88
N TYR A 56 5.25 -11.59 -0.64
CA TYR A 56 5.73 -10.38 -1.34
C TYR A 56 7.24 -10.19 -1.19
N HIS A 57 7.77 -10.43 0.02
CA HIS A 57 9.21 -10.35 0.28
C HIS A 57 9.99 -11.53 -0.30
N LYS A 58 9.46 -12.76 -0.24
CA LYS A 58 10.07 -13.95 -0.87
C LYS A 58 10.22 -13.76 -2.38
N VAL A 59 9.18 -13.24 -3.05
CA VAL A 59 9.22 -12.96 -4.50
C VAL A 59 10.27 -11.91 -4.84
N LEU A 60 10.33 -10.81 -4.09
CA LEU A 60 11.37 -9.79 -4.28
C LEU A 60 12.78 -10.37 -4.08
N LEU A 61 13.00 -11.04 -2.95
CA LEU A 61 14.30 -11.62 -2.61
C LEU A 61 14.72 -12.67 -3.63
N GLY A 62 13.82 -13.54 -4.07
CA GLY A 62 14.08 -14.52 -5.12
C GLY A 62 14.51 -13.88 -6.43
N ALA A 63 13.81 -12.83 -6.87
CA ALA A 63 14.15 -12.10 -8.09
C ALA A 63 15.51 -11.38 -8.01
N ILE A 64 15.86 -10.88 -6.82
CA ILE A 64 17.14 -10.21 -6.56
C ILE A 64 18.30 -11.21 -6.44
N LEU A 65 18.13 -12.26 -5.63
CA LEU A 65 19.16 -13.26 -5.35
C LEU A 65 19.46 -14.15 -6.58
N SER A 66 18.51 -14.26 -7.50
CA SER A 66 18.71 -14.89 -8.83
C SER A 66 19.36 -13.96 -9.85
N ASN A 67 19.63 -12.69 -9.49
CA ASN A 67 20.22 -11.65 -10.35
C ASN A 67 19.39 -11.31 -11.60
N VAL A 68 18.08 -11.58 -11.59
CA VAL A 68 17.17 -11.12 -12.66
C VAL A 68 16.96 -9.61 -12.58
N ILE A 69 16.93 -9.08 -11.36
CA ILE A 69 16.89 -7.63 -11.12
C ILE A 69 18.32 -7.09 -11.10
N PRO A 70 18.65 -6.01 -11.82
CA PRO A 70 19.99 -5.41 -11.75
C PRO A 70 20.18 -4.66 -10.42
N PRO A 71 21.44 -4.46 -9.98
CA PRO A 71 21.72 -3.73 -8.73
C PRO A 71 21.20 -2.29 -8.78
N PRO A 72 20.56 -1.79 -7.70
CA PRO A 72 20.22 -0.37 -7.58
C PRO A 72 21.46 0.46 -7.20
N LYS A 73 21.34 1.79 -7.18
CA LYS A 73 22.40 2.65 -6.61
C LYS A 73 22.48 2.53 -5.09
N PHE A 74 21.34 2.38 -4.43
CA PHE A 74 21.21 2.20 -2.99
C PHE A 74 19.86 1.57 -2.65
N VAL A 75 19.74 1.16 -1.40
CA VAL A 75 18.53 0.59 -0.81
C VAL A 75 18.14 1.47 0.36
N ALA A 76 16.87 1.83 0.48
CA ALA A 76 16.40 2.61 1.62
C ALA A 76 15.05 2.13 2.11
N THR A 77 14.79 2.19 3.41
CA THR A 77 13.50 1.75 3.95
C THR A 77 13.06 2.59 5.14
N THR A 78 11.83 2.36 5.61
CA THR A 78 11.30 2.90 6.85
C THR A 78 10.99 1.77 7.82
N SER A 79 11.11 2.00 9.13
CA SER A 79 10.71 0.99 10.15
C SER A 79 9.19 0.82 10.26
N LEU A 80 8.40 1.61 9.52
CA LEU A 80 6.94 1.64 9.57
C LEU A 80 6.25 0.38 9.01
N ALA A 81 6.85 -0.31 8.03
CA ALA A 81 6.14 -1.38 7.32
C ALA A 81 5.98 -2.66 8.15
N CYS A 82 7.09 -3.31 8.48
CA CYS A 82 7.18 -4.48 9.36
C CYS A 82 8.65 -4.88 9.58
N ASP A 83 8.92 -5.76 10.56
CA ASP A 83 10.27 -6.26 10.84
C ASP A 83 10.89 -7.09 9.70
N ALA A 84 10.04 -7.79 8.94
CA ALA A 84 10.45 -8.48 7.72
C ALA A 84 11.00 -7.48 6.69
N ASN A 85 10.49 -6.27 6.66
CA ASN A 85 10.96 -5.25 5.73
C ASN A 85 12.43 -4.86 6.02
N SER A 86 12.77 -4.57 7.27
CA SER A 86 14.15 -4.20 7.65
C SER A 86 15.17 -5.28 7.28
N THR A 87 14.81 -6.56 7.47
CA THR A 87 15.70 -7.71 7.15
C THR A 87 15.81 -7.95 5.64
N THR A 88 14.71 -7.82 4.89
CA THR A 88 14.72 -7.93 3.43
C THR A 88 15.66 -6.89 2.81
N PHE A 89 15.51 -5.62 3.20
CA PHE A 89 16.24 -4.53 2.57
C PHE A 89 17.74 -4.56 2.93
N ARG A 90 18.08 -4.99 4.16
CA ARG A 90 19.47 -5.28 4.53
C ARG A 90 20.07 -6.40 3.68
N THR A 91 19.32 -7.50 3.47
CA THR A 91 19.76 -8.63 2.64
C THR A 91 20.04 -8.19 1.20
N ILE A 92 19.18 -7.34 0.63
CA ILE A 92 19.37 -6.80 -0.73
C ILE A 92 20.64 -5.95 -0.82
N ALA A 93 20.86 -5.07 0.16
CA ALA A 93 22.04 -4.23 0.20
C ALA A 93 23.33 -5.06 0.35
N ASP A 94 23.30 -6.08 1.21
CA ASP A 94 24.43 -7.00 1.41
C ASP A 94 24.72 -7.85 0.17
N HIS A 95 23.69 -8.26 -0.58
CA HIS A 95 23.85 -9.02 -1.83
C HIS A 95 24.52 -8.16 -2.91
N TYR A 96 24.00 -6.96 -3.16
CA TYR A 96 24.53 -6.07 -4.20
C TYR A 96 25.75 -5.24 -3.78
N LYS A 97 26.10 -5.23 -2.49
CA LYS A 97 27.16 -4.39 -1.91
C LYS A 97 26.92 -2.90 -2.17
N VAL A 98 25.67 -2.46 -1.97
CA VAL A 98 25.24 -1.08 -2.15
C VAL A 98 24.87 -0.42 -0.82
N PRO A 99 24.90 0.91 -0.70
CA PRO A 99 24.51 1.62 0.51
C PRO A 99 23.09 1.26 0.96
N TYR A 100 22.91 1.15 2.28
CA TYR A 100 21.63 0.91 2.93
C TYR A 100 21.34 2.03 3.93
N TYR A 101 20.12 2.56 3.91
CA TYR A 101 19.65 3.54 4.89
C TYR A 101 18.26 3.17 5.41
N MET A 102 18.04 3.31 6.72
CA MET A 102 16.73 3.11 7.32
C MET A 102 16.28 4.38 8.03
N VAL A 103 15.14 4.91 7.63
CA VAL A 103 14.44 5.97 8.37
C VAL A 103 13.68 5.30 9.52
N ASP A 104 14.14 5.52 10.74
CA ASP A 104 13.44 5.04 11.92
C ASP A 104 12.24 5.96 12.24
N VAL A 105 11.04 5.39 12.24
CA VAL A 105 9.76 6.07 12.47
C VAL A 105 9.23 5.70 13.86
N PRO A 106 9.25 6.62 14.82
CA PRO A 106 8.66 6.37 16.14
C PRO A 106 7.14 6.12 16.08
N ASN A 107 6.66 5.32 17.04
CA ASN A 107 5.25 4.97 17.18
C ASN A 107 4.35 6.11 17.70
N SER A 108 4.93 7.23 18.13
CA SER A 108 4.21 8.37 18.72
C SER A 108 4.33 9.62 17.88
N TYR A 109 3.20 10.31 17.66
CA TYR A 109 3.17 11.60 16.99
C TYR A 109 3.43 12.75 17.97
N THR A 110 4.65 13.30 17.94
CA THR A 110 5.09 14.47 18.74
C THR A 110 5.97 15.38 17.91
N GLU A 111 6.14 16.65 18.33
CA GLU A 111 7.07 17.58 17.65
C GLU A 111 8.53 17.08 17.67
N ASP A 112 8.93 16.39 18.74
CA ASP A 112 10.26 15.77 18.83
C ASP A 112 10.40 14.63 17.81
N ALA A 113 9.38 13.78 17.65
CA ALA A 113 9.38 12.72 16.66
C ALA A 113 9.41 13.28 15.23
N ILE A 114 8.68 14.37 14.96
CA ILE A 114 8.73 15.07 13.67
C ILE A 114 10.15 15.57 13.38
N THR A 115 10.75 16.25 14.36
CA THR A 115 12.11 16.80 14.23
C THR A 115 13.13 15.69 14.00
N TYR A 116 13.01 14.58 14.73
CA TYR A 116 13.88 13.41 14.62
C TYR A 116 13.81 12.77 13.23
N VAL A 117 12.61 12.45 12.74
CA VAL A 117 12.42 11.85 11.41
C VAL A 117 12.84 12.82 10.31
N ALA A 118 12.53 14.11 10.43
CA ALA A 118 12.94 15.12 9.47
C ALA A 118 14.48 15.29 9.42
N GLY A 119 15.17 15.11 10.55
CA GLY A 119 16.64 15.06 10.61
C GLY A 119 17.20 13.89 9.80
N GLN A 120 16.64 12.70 9.99
CA GLN A 120 17.04 11.50 9.22
C GLN A 120 16.79 11.64 7.72
N LEU A 121 15.71 12.31 7.31
CA LEU A 121 15.45 12.57 5.88
C LEU A 121 16.47 13.54 5.27
N ARG A 122 16.97 14.51 6.04
CA ARG A 122 18.05 15.41 5.59
C ARG A 122 19.39 14.68 5.48
N GLU A 123 19.70 13.80 6.43
CA GLU A 123 20.88 12.94 6.38
C GLU A 123 20.86 12.05 5.14
N LEU A 124 19.72 11.40 4.88
CA LEU A 124 19.51 10.63 3.66
C LEU A 124 19.76 11.46 2.40
N VAL A 125 19.25 12.70 2.32
CA VAL A 125 19.53 13.57 1.17
C VAL A 125 21.02 13.77 0.99
N ALA A 126 21.78 14.09 2.05
CA ALA A 126 23.23 14.25 1.95
C ALA A 126 23.92 12.98 1.41
N ILE A 127 23.51 11.80 1.88
CA ILE A 127 24.02 10.52 1.36
C ILE A 127 23.70 10.37 -0.13
N ILE A 128 22.48 10.67 -0.55
CA ILE A 128 22.08 10.57 -1.95
C ILE A 128 22.89 11.55 -2.81
N GLU A 129 23.08 12.80 -2.35
CA GLU A 129 23.87 13.81 -3.06
C GLU A 129 25.29 13.32 -3.35
N ASP A 130 25.94 12.69 -2.38
CA ASP A 130 27.28 12.11 -2.54
C ASP A 130 27.28 10.93 -3.52
N LEU A 131 26.24 10.08 -3.52
CA LEU A 131 26.12 8.92 -4.41
C LEU A 131 25.80 9.27 -5.87
N VAL A 132 25.10 10.38 -6.10
CA VAL A 132 24.74 10.83 -7.46
C VAL A 132 25.63 11.96 -7.98
N GLY A 133 26.43 12.59 -7.12
CA GLY A 133 27.34 13.68 -7.49
C GLY A 133 26.64 15.00 -7.83
N ARG A 134 25.43 15.23 -7.29
CA ARG A 134 24.68 16.48 -7.47
C ARG A 134 23.88 16.83 -6.21
N LYS A 135 23.71 18.13 -5.97
CA LYS A 135 22.93 18.65 -4.84
C LYS A 135 21.42 18.59 -5.12
N MET A 136 20.64 18.42 -4.06
CA MET A 136 19.18 18.53 -4.10
C MET A 136 18.81 19.98 -4.43
N GLU A 137 18.00 20.17 -5.46
CA GLU A 137 17.38 21.46 -5.76
C GLU A 137 16.12 21.62 -4.90
N GLU A 138 16.12 22.58 -3.97
CA GLU A 138 14.97 22.81 -3.09
C GLU A 138 13.67 23.07 -3.86
N ASP A 139 13.74 23.80 -4.97
CA ASP A 139 12.58 24.09 -5.81
C ASP A 139 12.03 22.82 -6.50
N ARG A 140 12.89 21.86 -6.87
CA ARG A 140 12.44 20.54 -7.37
C ARG A 140 11.72 19.76 -6.28
N LEU A 141 12.25 19.77 -5.06
CA LEU A 141 11.58 19.11 -3.93
C LEU A 141 10.21 19.75 -3.66
N ARG A 142 10.11 21.08 -3.67
CA ARG A 142 8.83 21.80 -3.55
C ARG A 142 7.86 21.44 -4.67
N GLN A 143 8.32 21.30 -5.91
CA GLN A 143 7.48 20.86 -7.04
C GLN A 143 6.89 19.46 -6.80
N THR A 144 7.70 18.49 -6.36
CA THR A 144 7.20 17.13 -6.06
C THR A 144 6.19 17.12 -4.91
N ILE A 145 6.36 18.00 -3.92
CA ILE A 145 5.39 18.19 -2.83
C ILE A 145 4.08 18.77 -3.34
N ASN A 146 4.15 19.80 -4.19
CA ASN A 146 2.97 20.42 -4.79
C ASN A 146 2.19 19.43 -5.66
N ALA A 147 2.89 18.60 -6.46
CA ALA A 147 2.29 17.52 -7.23
C ALA A 147 1.65 16.45 -6.34
N SER A 148 2.30 16.10 -5.22
CA SER A 148 1.74 15.18 -4.21
C SER A 148 0.45 15.74 -3.61
N ASN A 149 0.44 17.01 -3.22
CA ASN A 149 -0.73 17.68 -2.64
C ASN A 149 -1.89 17.76 -3.65
N SER A 150 -1.57 18.05 -4.91
CA SER A 150 -2.54 18.06 -6.00
C SER A 150 -3.21 16.69 -6.17
N SER A 151 -2.42 15.60 -6.21
CA SER A 151 -2.90 14.22 -6.23
C SER A 151 -3.80 13.90 -5.03
N ILE A 152 -3.35 14.24 -3.83
CA ILE A 152 -4.09 14.00 -2.58
C ILE A 152 -5.43 14.73 -2.57
N ARG A 153 -5.49 16.00 -3.01
CA ARG A 153 -6.73 16.77 -3.09
C ARG A 153 -7.74 16.14 -4.05
N LYS A 154 -7.30 15.76 -5.26
CA LYS A 154 -8.15 15.07 -6.25
C LYS A 154 -8.69 13.76 -5.69
N TYR A 155 -7.86 12.99 -5.01
CA TYR A 155 -8.29 11.74 -4.40
C TYR A 155 -9.24 11.94 -3.22
N LYS A 156 -9.03 12.97 -2.38
CA LYS A 156 -9.99 13.35 -1.33
C LYS A 156 -11.36 13.74 -1.93
N GLU A 157 -11.37 14.48 -3.04
CA GLU A 157 -12.60 14.83 -3.76
C GLU A 157 -13.31 13.59 -4.30
N HIS A 158 -12.57 12.66 -4.92
CA HIS A 158 -13.07 11.35 -5.33
C HIS A 158 -13.74 10.62 -4.14
N LEU A 159 -13.06 10.49 -3.01
CA LEU A 159 -13.59 9.84 -1.81
C LEU A 159 -14.81 10.57 -1.20
N ASN A 160 -14.97 11.87 -1.43
CA ASN A 160 -16.15 12.63 -0.99
C ASN A 160 -17.37 12.37 -1.89
N MET A 161 -17.15 12.09 -3.17
CA MET A 161 -18.21 11.82 -4.15
C MET A 161 -18.63 10.35 -4.19
N LEU A 162 -17.66 9.44 -3.96
CA LEU A 162 -17.84 8.00 -4.00
C LEU A 162 -19.06 7.46 -3.22
N PRO A 163 -19.44 7.97 -2.04
CA PRO A 163 -20.60 7.47 -1.27
C PRO A 163 -21.94 7.55 -2.00
N ASN A 164 -22.04 8.34 -3.08
CA ASN A 164 -23.26 8.53 -3.85
C ASN A 164 -23.10 8.10 -5.32
N LYS A 165 -21.98 7.47 -5.66
CA LYS A 165 -21.61 7.06 -7.02
C LYS A 165 -21.35 5.56 -7.06
N TYR A 166 -21.55 4.98 -8.23
CA TYR A 166 -21.09 3.63 -8.57
C TYR A 166 -20.03 3.73 -9.65
N ILE A 167 -18.86 3.15 -9.38
CA ILE A 167 -17.73 3.07 -10.30
C ILE A 167 -17.45 1.60 -10.52
N SER A 168 -17.64 1.16 -11.76
CA SER A 168 -17.27 -0.18 -12.19
C SER A 168 -15.77 -0.37 -11.96
N SER A 169 -15.40 -1.40 -11.21
CA SER A 169 -14.05 -1.57 -10.70
C SER A 169 -13.68 -3.05 -10.62
N THR A 170 -12.38 -3.29 -10.41
CA THR A 170 -11.81 -4.62 -10.22
C THR A 170 -10.83 -4.59 -9.06
N LEU A 171 -10.54 -5.75 -8.49
CA LEU A 171 -9.49 -5.92 -7.48
C LEU A 171 -8.14 -5.38 -7.97
N THR A 172 -7.84 -5.58 -9.25
CA THR A 172 -6.61 -5.09 -9.88
C THR A 172 -6.56 -3.56 -9.92
N MET A 173 -7.65 -2.89 -10.29
CA MET A 173 -7.71 -1.41 -10.30
C MET A 173 -7.52 -0.84 -8.89
N GLU A 174 -8.12 -1.47 -7.88
CA GLU A 174 -8.00 -1.06 -6.49
C GLU A 174 -6.58 -1.26 -5.93
N MET A 175 -5.92 -2.37 -6.28
CA MET A 175 -4.51 -2.62 -5.95
C MET A 175 -3.56 -1.71 -6.73
N PHE A 176 -3.88 -1.38 -7.98
CA PHE A 176 -3.04 -0.51 -8.80
C PHE A 176 -2.92 0.90 -8.23
N LYS A 177 -3.93 1.39 -7.50
CA LYS A 177 -3.89 2.71 -6.83
C LYS A 177 -2.75 2.86 -5.82
N ILE A 178 -2.16 1.78 -5.34
CA ILE A 178 -1.00 1.81 -4.44
C ILE A 178 0.19 2.51 -5.12
N PHE A 179 0.40 2.32 -6.43
CA PHE A 179 1.50 2.94 -7.16
C PHE A 179 1.41 4.48 -7.16
N PRO A 180 0.33 5.12 -7.66
CA PRO A 180 0.20 6.58 -7.67
C PRO A 180 -0.01 7.19 -6.28
N SER A 181 -0.57 6.47 -5.31
CA SER A 181 -0.75 6.99 -3.94
C SER A 181 0.52 6.97 -3.09
N HIS A 182 1.52 6.16 -3.44
CA HIS A 182 2.75 5.99 -2.65
C HIS A 182 3.99 6.30 -3.47
N ILE A 183 4.46 5.33 -4.25
CA ILE A 183 5.79 5.33 -4.84
C ILE A 183 5.93 6.36 -5.96
N LEU A 184 4.86 6.59 -6.73
CA LEU A 184 4.82 7.63 -7.76
C LEU A 184 4.24 8.95 -7.24
N LEU A 185 3.87 9.03 -5.95
CA LEU A 185 3.29 10.26 -5.41
C LEU A 185 4.29 11.41 -5.51
N GLY A 186 3.87 12.50 -6.15
CA GLY A 186 4.73 13.65 -6.45
C GLY A 186 5.24 13.71 -7.89
N THR A 187 4.80 12.78 -8.74
CA THR A 187 5.02 12.79 -10.19
C THR A 187 3.78 13.31 -10.94
N ASP A 188 3.99 13.73 -12.19
CA ASP A 188 2.91 14.15 -13.09
C ASP A 188 2.01 12.96 -13.47
N GLU A 189 2.58 11.75 -13.57
CA GLU A 189 1.84 10.51 -13.86
C GLU A 189 0.84 10.18 -12.75
N ALA A 190 1.25 10.31 -11.48
CA ALA A 190 0.36 10.11 -10.35
C ALA A 190 -0.76 11.18 -10.32
N ASP A 191 -0.41 12.44 -10.58
CA ASP A 191 -1.40 13.52 -10.62
C ASP A 191 -2.43 13.32 -11.74
N LYS A 192 -1.96 12.93 -12.93
CA LYS A 192 -2.82 12.57 -14.07
C LYS A 192 -3.71 11.38 -13.76
N TYR A 193 -3.18 10.35 -13.09
CA TYR A 193 -3.99 9.20 -12.67
C TYR A 193 -5.17 9.64 -11.79
N PHE A 194 -4.92 10.46 -10.77
CA PHE A 194 -5.99 10.92 -9.87
C PHE A 194 -6.94 11.93 -10.54
N GLN A 195 -6.48 12.69 -11.54
CA GLN A 195 -7.34 13.51 -12.38
C GLN A 195 -8.33 12.66 -13.16
N LEU A 196 -7.85 11.62 -13.85
CA LEU A 196 -8.71 10.69 -14.60
C LEU A 196 -9.70 9.96 -13.68
N LEU A 197 -9.25 9.47 -12.52
CA LEU A 197 -10.12 8.83 -11.53
C LEU A 197 -11.23 9.78 -11.05
N LEU A 198 -10.91 11.06 -10.83
CA LEU A 198 -11.89 12.06 -10.41
C LEU A 198 -12.90 12.37 -11.54
N GLU A 199 -12.45 12.42 -12.79
CA GLU A 199 -13.32 12.59 -13.96
C GLU A 199 -14.28 11.41 -14.15
N ASP A 200 -13.78 10.17 -13.99
CA ASP A 200 -14.58 8.95 -13.99
C ASP A 200 -15.63 8.99 -12.86
N THR A 201 -15.25 9.49 -11.68
CA THR A 201 -16.17 9.63 -10.55
C THR A 201 -17.26 10.68 -10.79
N LYS A 202 -16.90 11.78 -11.46
CA LYS A 202 -17.84 12.85 -11.81
C LYS A 202 -18.86 12.35 -12.82
N SER A 203 -18.40 11.63 -13.86
CA SER A 203 -19.23 11.07 -14.93
C SER A 203 -20.00 9.80 -14.53
N ALA A 204 -19.56 9.10 -13.49
CA ALA A 204 -20.18 7.88 -12.98
C ALA A 204 -21.68 8.05 -12.65
N ARG A 205 -22.44 6.97 -12.83
CA ARG A 205 -23.86 6.94 -12.44
C ARG A 205 -24.03 7.14 -10.93
N LYS A 206 -25.21 7.59 -10.52
CA LYS A 206 -25.59 7.56 -9.09
C LYS A 206 -25.64 6.12 -8.59
N SER A 207 -25.28 5.94 -7.33
CA SER A 207 -25.50 4.69 -6.61
C SER A 207 -26.99 4.32 -6.64
N LYS A 208 -27.29 3.05 -6.86
CA LYS A 208 -28.65 2.50 -6.85
C LYS A 208 -28.94 1.68 -5.59
N GLY A 209 -28.07 1.76 -4.58
CA GLY A 209 -28.16 0.96 -3.36
C GLY A 209 -27.37 -0.35 -3.41
N GLU A 210 -26.42 -0.47 -4.34
CA GLU A 210 -25.47 -1.58 -4.35
C GLU A 210 -24.63 -1.64 -3.05
N LYS A 211 -24.29 -2.85 -2.60
CA LYS A 211 -23.62 -3.09 -1.32
C LYS A 211 -22.16 -2.67 -1.36
N ARG A 212 -21.69 -1.97 -0.34
CA ARG A 212 -20.40 -1.27 -0.39
C ARG A 212 -19.40 -1.97 0.52
N ILE A 213 -18.37 -2.55 -0.08
CA ILE A 213 -17.44 -3.44 0.62
C ILE A 213 -16.13 -2.73 0.83
N LEU A 214 -15.80 -2.40 2.09
CA LEU A 214 -14.49 -1.89 2.45
C LEU A 214 -13.50 -3.04 2.59
N TRP A 215 -12.30 -2.88 2.05
CA TRP A 215 -11.27 -3.90 2.12
C TRP A 215 -10.14 -3.47 3.06
N VAL A 216 -9.62 -4.40 3.85
CA VAL A 216 -8.45 -4.18 4.70
C VAL A 216 -7.33 -5.04 4.18
N HIS A 217 -6.16 -4.44 3.99
CA HIS A 217 -4.96 -5.02 3.40
C HIS A 217 -5.01 -5.21 1.87
N THR A 218 -4.02 -5.93 1.34
CA THR A 218 -3.92 -6.37 -0.05
C THR A 218 -5.14 -7.18 -0.50
N MET A 219 -5.46 -7.11 -1.78
CA MET A 219 -6.51 -7.90 -2.42
C MET A 219 -5.87 -9.03 -3.26
N PRO A 220 -6.41 -10.26 -3.24
CA PRO A 220 -5.91 -11.37 -4.05
C PRO A 220 -6.36 -11.23 -5.52
N PHE A 221 -5.83 -10.21 -6.21
CA PHE A 221 -6.24 -9.79 -7.55
C PHE A 221 -5.95 -10.82 -8.65
N TRP A 222 -5.20 -11.88 -8.34
CA TRP A 222 -4.87 -12.98 -9.24
C TRP A 222 -5.83 -14.17 -9.13
N GLN A 223 -6.62 -14.25 -8.05
CA GLN A 223 -7.43 -15.42 -7.71
C GLN A 223 -8.78 -15.37 -8.43
N GLU A 224 -9.00 -16.29 -9.36
CA GLU A 224 -10.16 -16.23 -10.27
C GLU A 224 -11.50 -16.33 -9.55
N SER A 225 -11.60 -17.18 -8.53
CA SER A 225 -12.83 -17.33 -7.73
C SER A 225 -13.26 -16.04 -7.03
N ILE A 226 -12.29 -15.26 -6.54
CA ILE A 226 -12.55 -13.98 -5.87
C ILE A 226 -12.88 -12.90 -6.90
N LYS A 227 -12.18 -12.90 -8.04
CA LYS A 227 -12.45 -12.00 -9.16
C LYS A 227 -13.87 -12.18 -9.69
N SER A 228 -14.33 -13.41 -9.89
CA SER A 228 -15.66 -13.67 -10.45
C SER A 228 -16.79 -13.15 -9.57
N MET A 229 -16.59 -13.05 -8.26
CA MET A 229 -17.58 -12.50 -7.33
C MET A 229 -17.58 -10.96 -7.26
N LEU A 230 -16.44 -10.31 -7.49
CA LEU A 230 -16.27 -8.87 -7.19
C LEU A 230 -16.05 -7.99 -8.41
N ASN A 231 -15.36 -8.47 -9.45
CA ASN A 231 -15.02 -7.65 -10.59
C ASN A 231 -16.29 -7.33 -11.40
N PHE A 232 -16.52 -6.04 -11.65
CA PHE A 232 -17.67 -5.56 -12.43
C PHE A 232 -19.04 -5.97 -11.89
N ASN A 233 -19.13 -6.39 -10.62
CA ASN A 233 -20.39 -6.76 -9.99
C ASN A 233 -21.26 -5.50 -9.82
N GLU A 234 -22.49 -5.50 -10.33
CA GLU A 234 -23.41 -4.36 -10.19
C GLU A 234 -24.19 -4.36 -8.87
N GLY A 235 -24.22 -5.50 -8.18
CA GLY A 235 -24.81 -5.68 -6.85
C GLY A 235 -23.91 -5.21 -5.72
N CYS A 236 -22.61 -5.03 -5.96
CA CYS A 236 -21.69 -4.46 -4.98
C CYS A 236 -20.71 -3.42 -5.55
N GLN A 237 -20.29 -2.47 -4.72
CA GLN A 237 -19.19 -1.55 -4.97
C GLN A 237 -18.01 -1.97 -4.11
N LEU A 238 -16.91 -2.37 -4.75
CA LEU A 238 -15.63 -2.49 -4.08
C LEU A 238 -15.13 -1.08 -3.71
N LEU A 239 -14.87 -0.85 -2.43
CA LEU A 239 -14.29 0.38 -1.93
C LEU A 239 -12.76 0.25 -1.83
N PRO A 240 -12.02 1.37 -1.75
CA PRO A 240 -10.57 1.36 -1.59
C PRO A 240 -10.12 0.52 -0.41
N CYS A 241 -9.02 -0.24 -0.55
CA CYS A 241 -8.36 -0.81 0.61
C CYS A 241 -7.73 0.27 1.50
N ASP A 242 -7.47 -0.08 2.75
CA ASP A 242 -6.91 0.83 3.75
C ASP A 242 -5.53 1.39 3.43
N ILE A 243 -4.73 0.64 2.67
CA ILE A 243 -3.46 1.13 2.12
C ILE A 243 -3.72 2.36 1.21
N ASN A 244 -4.81 2.39 0.44
CA ASN A 244 -5.11 3.53 -0.43
C ASN A 244 -5.52 4.80 0.32
N PHE A 245 -5.71 4.76 1.64
CA PHE A 245 -6.04 5.94 2.45
C PHE A 245 -5.26 6.00 3.77
N ASP A 246 -4.10 5.35 3.79
CA ASP A 246 -3.23 5.22 4.95
C ASP A 246 -2.63 6.56 5.40
N CYS A 247 -2.47 7.52 4.48
CA CYS A 247 -2.04 8.88 4.79
C CYS A 247 -2.48 9.89 3.72
N LEU A 248 -3.60 10.58 3.98
CA LEU A 248 -4.14 11.64 3.11
C LEU A 248 -3.79 13.06 3.60
N VAL A 249 -2.63 13.23 4.23
CA VAL A 249 -2.19 14.51 4.79
C VAL A 249 -1.45 15.32 3.72
N GLU A 250 -1.86 16.58 3.52
CA GLU A 250 -1.15 17.51 2.65
C GLU A 250 0.12 18.03 3.36
N MET A 251 1.14 18.31 2.57
CA MET A 251 2.46 18.73 3.02
C MET A 251 2.65 20.24 2.84
N ASP A 252 3.36 20.87 3.78
CA ASP A 252 3.82 22.26 3.66
C ASP A 252 5.14 22.27 2.88
N GLU A 253 5.13 22.88 1.70
CA GLU A 253 6.30 23.00 0.81
C GLU A 253 7.43 23.85 1.40
N ASN A 254 7.14 24.69 2.40
CA ASN A 254 8.15 25.47 3.12
C ASN A 254 8.85 24.65 4.21
N LYS A 255 8.28 23.50 4.58
CA LYS A 255 8.81 22.55 5.57
C LYS A 255 8.74 21.12 5.01
N PRO A 256 9.48 20.83 3.93
CA PRO A 256 9.31 19.60 3.16
C PRO A 256 9.61 18.34 3.99
N TYR A 257 10.72 18.36 4.74
CA TYR A 257 11.17 17.23 5.54
C TYR A 257 10.25 16.97 6.74
N GLU A 258 9.84 18.01 7.46
CA GLU A 258 8.88 17.91 8.56
C GLU A 258 7.52 17.41 8.05
N SER A 259 7.10 17.84 6.86
CA SER A 259 5.83 17.40 6.28
C SER A 259 5.86 15.94 5.84
N MET A 260 6.95 15.48 5.23
CA MET A 260 7.16 14.05 4.95
C MET A 260 7.24 13.22 6.24
N ALA A 261 7.93 13.71 7.26
CA ALA A 261 7.99 13.08 8.59
C ALA A 261 6.59 12.96 9.22
N LYS A 262 5.78 14.03 9.18
CA LYS A 262 4.40 14.01 9.65
C LYS A 262 3.57 12.95 8.94
N ARG A 263 3.73 12.79 7.63
CA ARG A 263 3.03 11.75 6.86
C ARG A 263 3.38 10.33 7.32
N LEU A 264 4.65 10.06 7.60
CA LEU A 264 5.10 8.78 8.16
C LEU A 264 4.50 8.52 9.54
N LEU A 265 4.56 9.52 10.42
CA LEU A 265 4.08 9.40 11.81
C LEU A 265 2.56 9.26 11.90
N LEU A 266 1.81 9.90 11.00
CA LEU A 266 0.34 9.87 10.93
C LEU A 266 -0.22 8.71 10.09
N ASN A 267 0.65 7.86 9.54
CA ASN A 267 0.21 6.70 8.78
C ASN A 267 -0.66 5.78 9.67
N ILE A 268 -1.77 5.25 9.15
CA ILE A 268 -2.68 4.39 9.91
C ILE A 268 -2.03 3.09 10.39
N ALA A 269 -0.95 2.65 9.73
CA ALA A 269 -0.17 1.49 10.12
C ALA A 269 0.81 1.77 11.26
N ASN A 270 1.01 3.06 11.64
CA ASN A 270 1.91 3.44 12.71
C ASN A 270 1.24 3.36 14.09
N GLY A 271 2.02 2.96 15.09
CA GLY A 271 1.59 2.90 16.48
C GLY A 271 0.67 1.72 16.79
N VAL A 272 -0.32 1.94 17.67
CA VAL A 272 -1.18 0.87 18.19
C VAL A 272 -2.32 0.53 17.22
N GLY A 273 -2.80 -0.72 17.26
CA GLY A 273 -3.82 -1.23 16.34
C GLY A 273 -5.12 -0.43 16.31
N GLU A 274 -5.46 0.26 17.40
CA GLU A 274 -6.62 1.14 17.50
C GLU A 274 -6.53 2.35 16.57
N ASN A 275 -5.32 2.80 16.20
CA ASN A 275 -5.14 3.84 15.17
C ASN A 275 -5.75 3.39 13.84
N ARG A 276 -5.38 2.17 13.41
CA ARG A 276 -5.89 1.55 12.19
C ARG A 276 -7.40 1.30 12.28
N ALA A 277 -7.89 0.79 13.41
CA ALA A 277 -9.32 0.60 13.62
C ALA A 277 -10.12 1.91 13.51
N ARG A 278 -9.67 2.99 14.16
CA ARG A 278 -10.33 4.31 14.08
C ARG A 278 -10.35 4.85 12.65
N ALA A 279 -9.26 4.70 11.91
CA ALA A 279 -9.19 5.12 10.52
C ALA A 279 -10.17 4.32 9.63
N LEU A 280 -10.23 3.00 9.81
CA LEU A 280 -11.17 2.11 9.13
C LEU A 280 -12.62 2.48 9.44
N ILE A 281 -12.99 2.65 10.72
CA ILE A 281 -14.34 3.06 11.13
C ILE A 281 -14.73 4.40 10.49
N LYS A 282 -13.82 5.38 10.55
CA LYS A 282 -14.03 6.70 9.93
C LYS A 282 -14.27 6.58 8.43
N MET A 283 -13.48 5.75 7.74
CA MET A 283 -13.62 5.56 6.29
C MET A 283 -14.88 4.75 5.94
N ALA A 284 -15.19 3.71 6.70
CA ALA A 284 -16.40 2.89 6.53
C ALA A 284 -17.66 3.76 6.66
N LYS A 285 -17.74 4.61 7.69
CA LYS A 285 -18.83 5.59 7.86
C LYS A 285 -18.89 6.59 6.70
N LYS A 286 -17.74 7.16 6.32
CA LYS A 286 -17.64 8.14 5.22
C LYS A 286 -18.14 7.54 3.90
N LEU A 287 -17.70 6.33 3.58
CA LEU A 287 -17.99 5.64 2.33
C LEU A 287 -19.30 4.84 2.34
N LYS A 288 -20.05 4.89 3.44
CA LYS A 288 -21.29 4.15 3.67
C LYS A 288 -21.11 2.64 3.43
N ALA A 289 -20.04 2.06 3.99
CA ALA A 289 -19.76 0.64 3.84
C ALA A 289 -20.88 -0.21 4.47
N ASP A 290 -21.32 -1.25 3.77
CA ASP A 290 -22.26 -2.27 4.27
C ASP A 290 -21.53 -3.44 4.93
N GLY A 291 -20.26 -3.64 4.60
CA GLY A 291 -19.44 -4.68 5.20
C GLY A 291 -17.95 -4.44 4.98
N VAL A 292 -17.13 -5.10 5.79
CA VAL A 292 -15.68 -5.02 5.73
C VAL A 292 -15.10 -6.41 5.50
N VAL A 293 -14.24 -6.56 4.50
CA VAL A 293 -13.41 -7.75 4.33
C VAL A 293 -12.02 -7.46 4.87
N TYR A 294 -11.66 -8.17 5.92
CA TYR A 294 -10.33 -8.11 6.54
C TYR A 294 -9.46 -9.24 5.99
N PHE A 295 -8.60 -8.93 5.01
CA PHE A 295 -7.77 -9.94 4.37
C PHE A 295 -6.52 -10.24 5.18
N CYS A 296 -6.47 -11.45 5.72
CA CYS A 296 -5.40 -11.97 6.55
C CYS A 296 -4.33 -12.62 5.67
N HIS A 297 -3.48 -11.79 5.06
CA HIS A 297 -2.31 -12.26 4.32
C HIS A 297 -1.38 -13.06 5.24
N TRP A 298 -1.15 -14.35 4.93
CA TRP A 298 -0.36 -15.30 5.73
C TRP A 298 1.00 -14.76 6.22
N GLY A 299 1.69 -14.04 5.33
CA GLY A 299 2.98 -13.44 5.59
C GLY A 299 2.98 -12.19 6.48
N CYS A 300 1.84 -11.51 6.59
CA CYS A 300 1.75 -10.20 7.26
C CYS A 300 1.38 -10.37 8.74
N LYS A 301 2.41 -10.51 9.59
CA LYS A 301 2.21 -10.62 11.04
C LYS A 301 1.59 -9.37 11.66
N HIS A 302 1.85 -8.20 11.08
CA HIS A 302 1.25 -6.94 11.51
C HIS A 302 -0.29 -6.95 11.38
N THR A 303 -0.81 -7.42 10.24
CA THR A 303 -2.25 -7.49 9.99
C THR A 303 -2.90 -8.66 10.73
N LEU A 304 -2.25 -9.83 10.74
CA LEU A 304 -2.72 -11.01 11.47
C LEU A 304 -2.81 -10.74 12.99
N GLY A 305 -1.81 -10.08 13.57
CA GLY A 305 -1.79 -9.78 15.00
C GLY A 305 -2.87 -8.80 15.46
N ASN A 306 -3.36 -7.94 14.56
CA ASN A 306 -4.37 -6.92 14.86
C ASN A 306 -5.80 -7.33 14.49
N VAL A 307 -6.01 -8.48 13.84
CA VAL A 307 -7.31 -8.84 13.24
C VAL A 307 -8.45 -8.85 14.26
N HIS A 308 -8.26 -9.42 15.45
CA HIS A 308 -9.31 -9.54 16.45
C HIS A 308 -9.69 -8.17 17.01
N LEU A 309 -8.72 -7.39 17.48
CA LEU A 309 -8.92 -6.03 17.98
C LEU A 309 -9.66 -5.15 16.97
N VAL A 310 -9.17 -5.10 15.72
CA VAL A 310 -9.75 -4.22 14.70
C VAL A 310 -11.15 -4.70 14.29
N SER A 311 -11.36 -6.02 14.18
CA SER A 311 -12.66 -6.58 13.84
C SER A 311 -13.71 -6.37 14.93
N GLU A 312 -13.33 -6.45 16.20
CA GLU A 312 -14.22 -6.18 17.33
C GLU A 312 -14.68 -4.72 17.33
N LEU A 313 -13.74 -3.77 17.22
CA LEU A 313 -14.05 -2.34 17.17
C LEU A 313 -14.93 -1.96 15.96
N LEU A 314 -14.74 -2.60 14.81
CA LEU A 314 -15.61 -2.41 13.64
C LEU A 314 -17.04 -2.94 13.89
N LYS A 315 -17.17 -4.10 14.55
CA LYS A 315 -18.47 -4.71 14.89
C LYS A 315 -19.22 -3.90 15.94
N GLU A 316 -18.53 -3.35 16.93
CA GLU A 316 -19.11 -2.43 17.93
C GLU A 316 -19.72 -1.19 17.27
N GLU A 317 -19.14 -0.75 16.16
CA GLU A 317 -19.64 0.36 15.34
C GLU A 317 -20.68 -0.06 14.30
N GLY A 318 -21.13 -1.32 14.34
CA GLY A 318 -22.22 -1.85 13.53
C GLY A 318 -21.81 -2.37 12.15
N PHE A 319 -20.52 -2.51 11.85
CA PHE A 319 -20.06 -3.05 10.56
C PHE A 319 -19.89 -4.58 10.62
N PRO A 320 -20.57 -5.35 9.76
CA PRO A 320 -20.26 -6.76 9.55
C PRO A 320 -18.82 -6.91 9.03
N VAL A 321 -18.06 -7.84 9.61
CA VAL A 321 -16.65 -8.09 9.23
C VAL A 321 -16.45 -9.56 8.85
N LEU A 322 -15.93 -9.79 7.64
CA LEU A 322 -15.39 -11.08 7.22
C LEU A 322 -13.88 -11.10 7.45
N ILE A 323 -13.40 -12.05 8.24
CA ILE A 323 -11.97 -12.38 8.31
C ILE A 323 -11.69 -13.42 7.22
N LEU A 324 -10.85 -13.05 6.25
CA LEU A 324 -10.53 -13.88 5.09
C LEU A 324 -9.04 -14.21 5.09
N ASP A 325 -8.70 -15.41 5.56
CA ASP A 325 -7.33 -15.93 5.53
C ASP A 325 -6.91 -16.32 4.11
N GLY A 326 -5.71 -15.94 3.71
CA GLY A 326 -5.15 -16.30 2.41
C GLY A 326 -3.76 -15.73 2.18
N ASP A 327 -3.29 -15.82 0.94
CA ASP A 327 -2.02 -15.25 0.50
C ASP A 327 -2.24 -14.31 -0.68
N GLY A 328 -1.67 -13.11 -0.61
CA GLY A 328 -1.84 -12.08 -1.63
C GLY A 328 -0.95 -12.29 -2.85
N CYS A 329 0.03 -13.19 -2.77
CA CYS A 329 1.05 -13.37 -3.80
C CYS A 329 1.38 -14.85 -4.07
N ASP A 330 1.53 -15.69 -3.05
CA ASP A 330 1.89 -17.11 -3.21
C ASP A 330 0.65 -17.96 -3.51
N ARG A 331 0.55 -18.45 -4.76
CA ARG A 331 -0.59 -19.26 -5.21
C ARG A 331 -0.65 -20.65 -4.57
N LYS A 332 0.45 -21.16 -4.01
CA LYS A 332 0.45 -22.46 -3.31
C LYS A 332 -0.04 -22.35 -1.86
N ASN A 333 -0.13 -21.13 -1.33
CA ASN A 333 -0.46 -20.87 0.07
C ASN A 333 -1.91 -20.40 0.28
N VAL A 334 -2.83 -20.80 -0.63
CA VAL A 334 -4.26 -20.48 -0.53
C VAL A 334 -5.12 -21.74 -0.49
N ASN A 335 -6.27 -21.63 0.18
CA ASN A 335 -7.36 -22.60 0.05
C ASN A 335 -8.51 -21.94 -0.72
N ASP A 336 -8.43 -22.01 -2.05
CA ASP A 336 -9.32 -21.30 -2.97
C ASP A 336 -10.81 -21.57 -2.70
N GLY A 337 -11.20 -22.84 -2.58
CA GLY A 337 -12.59 -23.23 -2.34
C GLY A 337 -13.14 -22.72 -1.00
N GLN A 338 -12.33 -22.77 0.07
CA GLN A 338 -12.75 -22.27 1.38
C GLN A 338 -12.88 -20.74 1.38
N MET A 339 -11.93 -20.04 0.76
CA MET A 339 -11.95 -18.58 0.64
C MET A 339 -13.17 -18.13 -0.17
N ALA A 340 -13.42 -18.77 -1.31
CA ALA A 340 -14.56 -18.47 -2.17
C ALA A 340 -15.88 -18.68 -1.42
N THR A 341 -16.04 -19.81 -0.73
CA THR A 341 -17.27 -20.12 0.04
C THR A 341 -17.51 -19.08 1.15
N LYS A 342 -16.47 -18.69 1.89
CA LYS A 342 -16.58 -17.68 2.96
C LYS A 342 -16.98 -16.31 2.41
N LEU A 343 -16.35 -15.87 1.32
CA LEU A 343 -16.66 -14.60 0.69
C LEU A 343 -18.08 -14.61 0.11
N GLN A 344 -18.45 -15.68 -0.60
CA GLN A 344 -19.80 -15.85 -1.15
C GLN A 344 -20.88 -15.74 -0.06
N ALA A 345 -20.73 -16.49 1.02
CA ALA A 345 -21.68 -16.45 2.13
C ALA A 345 -21.77 -15.05 2.78
N PHE A 346 -20.65 -14.33 2.85
CA PHE A 346 -20.63 -12.96 3.34
C PHE A 346 -21.35 -11.99 2.41
N LEU A 347 -21.14 -12.11 1.10
CA LEU A 347 -21.84 -11.32 0.08
C LEU A 347 -23.35 -11.55 0.13
N GLU A 348 -23.79 -12.81 0.22
CA GLU A 348 -25.20 -13.20 0.38
C GLU A 348 -25.81 -12.63 1.66
N MET A 349 -25.09 -12.71 2.79
CA MET A 349 -25.53 -12.12 4.07
C MET A 349 -25.74 -10.61 3.96
N LEU A 350 -24.94 -9.92 3.14
CA LEU A 350 -25.12 -8.48 2.89
C LEU A 350 -26.27 -8.20 1.91
N GLY A 351 -26.79 -9.21 1.21
CA GLY A 351 -27.82 -9.08 0.18
C GLY A 351 -27.27 -8.78 -1.21
N VAL A 352 -26.07 -9.28 -1.53
CA VAL A 352 -25.54 -9.30 -2.90
C VAL A 352 -25.98 -10.60 -3.55
N ASP A 353 -26.94 -10.52 -4.47
CA ASP A 353 -27.39 -11.68 -5.24
C ASP A 353 -26.39 -11.99 -6.35
N ASN A 354 -25.99 -13.25 -6.49
CA ASN A 354 -25.20 -13.69 -7.64
C ASN A 354 -26.06 -13.61 -8.90
N ILE A 355 -25.66 -12.79 -9.88
CA ILE A 355 -26.23 -12.80 -11.22
C ILE A 355 -25.62 -13.95 -12.02
#